data_AF-A0A959PAS6-F1
#
_entry.id   AF-A0A959PAS6-F1
#
_cell.length_a   1.000
_cell.length_b   1.000
_cell.length_c   1.000
_cell.angle_alpha   90.00
_cell.angle_beta   90.00
_cell.angle_gamma   90.00
#
_symmetry.space_group_name_H-M   'P 1'
#
loop_
_entity.id
_entity.type
_entity.pdbx_description
1 polymer ?
#
loop_
_entity_poly.entity_id
_entity_poly.type
_entity_poly.pdbx_seq_one_letter_code
_entity_poly.pdbx_strand_id
1 'polypeptide(L)'
;MNGCVEIKDSRIHGKGVFATRDIEAGEILAVSHVTLLHHNEQLPEAIATLEFPWDDEHYALCLSNVGSFFNHDKNFNAKVKSQDKDGLTQTFASTRSIEKGEEVFIYYNDDFEEFIQDWAEPT
;
A
#
# COMPACT_ATOMS: atom_id res chain seq x y z
N MET A 1 2.89 16.64 -5.21
CA MET A 1 2.01 15.74 -4.42
C MET A 1 0.59 15.98 -4.88
N ASN A 2 -0.10 14.95 -5.36
CA ASN A 2 -1.56 15.02 -5.45
C ASN A 2 -2.06 15.06 -4.01
N GLY A 3 -2.45 16.24 -3.53
CA GLY A 3 -2.89 16.46 -2.15
C GLY A 3 -4.26 15.84 -1.83
N CYS A 4 -4.65 14.76 -2.53
CA CYS A 4 -5.90 14.03 -2.33
C CYS A 4 -5.81 12.99 -1.21
N VAL A 5 -4.60 12.67 -0.73
CA VAL A 5 -4.37 11.75 0.39
C VAL A 5 -3.39 12.32 1.41
N GLU A 6 -3.53 11.92 2.67
CA GLU A 6 -2.66 12.27 3.79
C GLU A 6 -2.43 11.06 4.71
N ILE A 7 -1.38 11.11 5.53
CA ILE A 7 -1.08 10.06 6.50
C ILE A 7 -1.67 10.47 7.86
N LYS A 8 -2.41 9.56 8.49
CA LYS A 8 -2.93 9.71 9.87
C LYS A 8 -2.72 8.44 10.67
N ASP A 9 -2.99 8.49 11.97
CA ASP A 9 -3.09 7.27 12.78
C ASP A 9 -4.28 6.43 12.30
N SER A 10 -4.01 5.16 12.03
CA SER A 10 -5.03 4.19 11.63
C SER A 10 -5.65 3.51 12.86
N ARG A 11 -6.93 3.17 12.76
CA ARG A 11 -7.60 2.39 13.80
C ARG A 11 -7.26 0.91 13.74
N ILE A 12 -6.75 0.43 12.61
CA ILE A 12 -6.41 -0.99 12.44
C ILE A 12 -4.96 -1.27 12.81
N HIS A 13 -4.00 -0.47 12.35
CA HIS A 13 -2.60 -0.65 12.66
C HIS A 13 -1.76 0.60 12.33
N GLY A 14 -0.97 1.08 13.29
CA GLY A 14 0.04 2.13 13.06
C GLY A 14 -0.49 3.38 12.36
N LYS A 15 0.11 3.69 11.20
CA LYS A 15 -0.26 4.80 10.32
C LYS A 15 -1.06 4.26 9.14
N GLY A 16 -1.96 5.07 8.58
CA GLY A 16 -2.75 4.74 7.40
C GLY A 16 -2.84 5.92 6.44
N VAL A 17 -3.30 5.66 5.22
CA VAL A 17 -3.53 6.68 4.18
C VAL A 17 -5.01 7.05 4.16
N PHE A 18 -5.33 8.33 4.19
CA PHE A 18 -6.70 8.81 4.25
C PHE A 18 -6.98 9.83 3.16
N ALA A 19 -8.18 9.78 2.58
CA ALA A 19 -8.61 10.75 1.59
C ALA A 19 -8.84 12.13 2.21
N THR A 20 -8.28 13.18 1.61
CA THR A 20 -8.45 14.60 2.06
C THR A 20 -9.69 15.26 1.45
N ARG A 21 -10.23 14.65 0.39
CA ARG A 21 -11.44 15.01 -0.34
C ARG A 21 -12.03 13.75 -0.98
N ASP A 22 -13.19 13.89 -1.63
CA ASP A 22 -13.71 12.81 -2.46
C ASP A 22 -12.75 12.55 -3.64
N ILE A 23 -12.52 11.28 -3.93
CA ILE A 23 -11.61 10.79 -4.97
C ILE A 23 -12.43 9.98 -5.96
N GLU A 24 -12.23 10.22 -7.25
CA GLU A 24 -12.92 9.47 -8.31
C GLU A 24 -12.28 8.10 -8.54
N ALA A 25 -13.03 7.15 -9.08
CA ALA A 25 -12.50 5.85 -9.47
C ALA A 25 -11.39 5.97 -10.54
N GLY A 26 -10.24 5.34 -10.31
CA GLY A 26 -9.09 5.36 -11.22
C GLY A 26 -8.16 6.57 -11.06
N GLU A 27 -8.47 7.49 -10.15
CA GLU A 27 -7.65 8.67 -9.86
C GLU A 27 -6.29 8.29 -9.25
N ILE A 28 -5.23 9.00 -9.63
CA ILE A 28 -3.88 8.77 -9.09
C ILE A 28 -3.78 9.34 -7.67
N LEU A 29 -3.48 8.46 -6.73
CA LEU A 29 -3.32 8.78 -5.32
C LEU A 29 -1.89 9.25 -5.01
N ALA A 30 -0.91 8.50 -5.51
CA ALA A 30 0.50 8.76 -5.25
C ALA A 30 1.39 8.16 -6.34
N VAL A 31 2.54 8.80 -6.55
CA VAL A 31 3.66 8.26 -7.34
C VAL A 31 4.87 8.26 -6.42
N SER A 32 5.22 7.09 -5.89
CA SER A 32 6.28 6.94 -4.89
C SER A 32 7.58 6.51 -5.54
N HIS A 33 8.68 7.16 -5.20
CA HIS A 33 10.00 6.63 -5.53
C HIS A 33 10.26 5.39 -4.69
N VAL A 34 10.92 4.40 -5.28
CA VAL A 34 11.22 3.14 -4.61
C VAL A 34 12.73 2.92 -4.52
N THR A 35 13.12 2.12 -3.54
CA THR A 35 14.42 1.43 -3.56
C THR A 35 14.18 -0.06 -3.74
N LEU A 36 15.12 -0.74 -4.39
CA LEU A 36 15.04 -2.16 -4.64
C LEU A 36 15.80 -2.91 -3.55
N LEU A 37 15.13 -3.89 -2.97
CA LEU A 37 15.67 -4.84 -2.03
C LEU A 37 15.74 -6.18 -2.73
N HIS A 38 16.88 -6.88 -2.65
CA HIS A 38 16.92 -8.27 -3.08
C HIS A 38 15.97 -9.10 -2.23
N HIS A 39 15.36 -10.14 -2.82
CA HIS A 39 14.58 -11.13 -2.08
C HIS A 39 15.35 -11.60 -0.85
N ASN A 40 14.76 -11.41 0.32
CA ASN A 40 15.39 -11.74 1.59
C ASN A 40 14.35 -12.16 2.63
N GLU A 41 14.22 -13.46 2.82
CA GLU A 41 13.31 -14.08 3.79
C GLU A 41 13.67 -13.76 5.26
N GLN A 42 14.83 -13.15 5.52
CA GLN A 42 15.28 -12.76 6.85
C GLN A 42 15.07 -11.26 7.15
N LEU A 43 14.32 -10.55 6.30
CA LEU A 43 13.96 -9.16 6.59
C LEU A 43 13.16 -9.07 7.90
N PRO A 44 13.40 -8.04 8.72
CA PRO A 44 12.51 -7.75 9.85
C PRO A 44 11.07 -7.61 9.36
N GLU A 45 10.12 -8.19 10.09
CA GLU A 45 8.68 -8.16 9.77
C GLU A 45 8.16 -6.73 9.48
N ALA A 46 8.66 -5.76 10.25
CA ALA A 46 8.32 -4.35 10.07
C ALA A 46 8.73 -3.76 8.71
N ILE A 47 9.63 -4.42 7.97
CA ILE A 47 10.06 -4.05 6.62
C ILE A 47 9.42 -4.98 5.59
N ALA A 48 9.36 -6.28 5.87
CA ALA A 48 8.79 -7.29 4.97
C ALA A 48 7.31 -7.01 4.62
N THR A 49 6.55 -6.38 5.53
CA THR A 49 5.14 -6.00 5.27
C THR A 49 4.99 -4.72 4.42
N LEU A 50 6.08 -4.04 4.08
CA LEU A 50 6.07 -2.74 3.37
C LEU A 50 6.54 -2.83 1.91
N GLU A 51 6.97 -4.01 1.48
CA GLU A 51 7.59 -4.23 0.18
C GLU A 51 6.60 -4.75 -0.87
N PHE A 52 6.85 -4.41 -2.12
CA PHE A 52 5.98 -4.72 -3.25
C PHE A 52 6.74 -5.55 -4.29
N PRO A 53 6.14 -6.56 -4.93
CA PRO A 53 6.80 -7.30 -6.00
C PRO A 53 7.30 -6.36 -7.10
N TRP A 54 8.56 -6.50 -7.51
CA TRP A 54 9.15 -5.66 -8.56
C TRP A 54 9.65 -6.47 -9.75
N ASP A 55 10.49 -7.47 -9.51
CA ASP A 55 10.94 -8.44 -10.52
C ASP A 55 11.38 -9.75 -9.85
N ASP A 56 11.97 -10.65 -10.63
CA ASP A 56 12.40 -11.98 -10.17
C ASP A 56 13.48 -11.92 -9.08
N GLU A 57 14.21 -10.81 -8.96
CA GLU A 57 15.33 -10.63 -8.03
C GLU A 57 15.07 -9.60 -6.92
N HIS A 58 14.04 -8.76 -7.08
CA HIS A 58 13.79 -7.64 -6.18
C HIS A 58 12.33 -7.46 -5.75
N TYR A 59 12.20 -6.98 -4.52
CA TYR A 59 11.05 -6.23 -4.05
C TYR A 59 11.34 -4.72 -4.05
N ALA A 60 10.29 -3.92 -4.12
CA ALA A 60 10.34 -2.46 -4.06
C ALA A 60 9.80 -1.96 -2.73
N LEU A 61 10.59 -1.13 -2.04
CA LEU A 61 10.16 -0.41 -0.84
C LEU A 61 9.93 1.07 -1.21
N CYS A 62 8.74 1.60 -0.91
CA CYS A 62 8.43 3.01 -1.19
C CYS A 62 9.14 3.95 -0.21
N LEU A 63 9.97 4.86 -0.74
CA LEU A 63 10.74 5.83 0.05
C LEU A 63 10.04 7.20 0.18
N SER A 64 9.06 7.48 -0.66
CA SER A 64 8.41 8.79 -0.72
C SER A 64 6.88 8.70 -0.73
N ASN A 65 6.24 9.84 -0.43
CA ASN A 65 4.79 9.98 -0.34
C ASN A 65 4.19 8.99 0.67
N VAL A 66 3.15 8.26 0.28
CA VAL A 66 2.33 7.44 1.16
C VAL A 66 2.43 5.93 0.86
N GLY A 67 3.31 5.53 -0.07
CA GLY A 67 3.30 4.17 -0.64
C GLY A 67 3.44 3.04 0.39
N SER A 68 4.30 3.20 1.39
CA SER A 68 4.48 2.22 2.49
C SER A 68 3.56 2.46 3.69
N PHE A 69 2.51 3.28 3.53
CA PHE A 69 1.53 3.54 4.59
C PHE A 69 0.13 3.02 4.26
N PHE A 70 -0.09 2.45 3.07
CA PHE A 70 -1.35 1.79 2.77
C PHE A 70 -1.45 0.51 3.59
N ASN A 71 -2.49 0.40 4.40
CA ASN A 71 -2.78 -0.83 5.12
C ASN A 71 -3.51 -1.84 4.23
N HIS A 72 -3.59 -3.07 4.72
CA HIS A 72 -4.28 -4.19 4.10
C HIS A 72 -5.79 -4.20 4.43
N ASP A 73 -6.63 -4.48 3.43
CA ASP A 73 -8.04 -4.92 3.59
C ASP A 73 -8.47 -5.72 2.35
N LYS A 74 -9.19 -6.84 2.49
CA LYS A 74 -9.78 -7.58 1.36
C LYS A 74 -10.80 -6.79 0.56
N ASN A 75 -11.44 -5.78 1.17
CA ASN A 75 -12.32 -4.81 0.53
C ASN A 75 -11.57 -3.54 0.11
N PHE A 76 -10.32 -3.69 -0.34
CA PHE A 76 -9.44 -2.60 -0.75
C PHE A 76 -10.07 -1.66 -1.76
N ASN A 77 -9.66 -0.39 -1.69
CA ASN A 77 -10.16 0.69 -2.54
C ASN A 77 -9.04 1.35 -3.37
N ALA A 78 -7.80 0.82 -3.32
CA ALA A 78 -6.67 1.23 -4.15
C ALA A 78 -5.79 0.06 -4.57
N LYS A 79 -4.96 0.28 -5.60
CA LYS A 79 -3.96 -0.70 -6.07
C LYS A 79 -2.75 -0.02 -6.70
N VAL A 80 -1.69 -0.80 -6.87
CA VAL A 80 -0.59 -0.44 -7.78
C VAL A 80 -1.14 -0.41 -9.22
N LYS A 81 -1.06 0.76 -9.85
CA LYS A 81 -1.50 1.00 -11.23
C LYS A 81 -0.39 0.72 -12.24
N SER A 82 0.84 1.14 -11.94
CA SER A 82 2.00 0.96 -12.81
C SER A 82 3.30 1.09 -12.04
N GLN A 83 4.35 0.48 -12.57
CA GLN A 83 5.73 0.60 -12.11
C GLN A 83 6.58 1.15 -13.26
N ASP A 84 7.30 2.24 -13.01
CA ASP A 84 8.31 2.77 -13.93
C ASP A 84 9.68 2.22 -13.50
N LYS A 85 10.22 1.31 -14.32
CA LYS A 85 11.47 0.61 -14.04
C LYS A 85 12.69 1.50 -14.21
N ASP A 86 12.65 2.43 -15.17
CA ASP A 86 13.74 3.36 -15.42
C ASP A 86 13.75 4.49 -14.38
N GLY A 87 12.56 5.01 -14.06
CA GLY A 87 12.38 6.07 -13.06
C GLY A 87 12.38 5.59 -11.62
N LEU A 88 12.36 4.27 -11.37
CA LEU A 88 12.19 3.65 -10.06
C LEU A 88 11.03 4.26 -9.28
N THR A 89 9.84 4.26 -9.90
CA THR A 89 8.61 4.75 -9.26
C THR A 89 7.46 3.75 -9.32
N GLN A 90 6.61 3.80 -8.30
CA GLN A 90 5.38 3.03 -8.21
C GLN A 90 4.18 3.98 -8.11
N THR A 91 3.23 3.83 -9.03
CA THR A 91 2.02 4.63 -9.09
C THR A 91 0.85 3.88 -8.48
N PHE A 92 0.13 4.52 -7.56
CA PHE A 92 -1.07 3.99 -6.91
C PHE A 92 -2.31 4.74 -7.40
N ALA A 93 -3.40 4.01 -7.59
CA ALA A 93 -4.67 4.59 -7.99
C ALA A 93 -5.85 3.93 -7.28
N SER A 94 -6.94 4.69 -7.13
CA SER A 94 -8.19 4.18 -6.59
C SER A 94 -8.83 3.14 -7.52
N THR A 95 -9.49 2.14 -6.95
CA THR A 95 -10.26 1.12 -7.71
C THR A 95 -11.74 1.47 -7.81
N ARG A 96 -12.21 2.36 -6.93
CA ARG A 96 -13.56 2.92 -6.89
C ARG A 96 -13.49 4.37 -6.37
N SER A 97 -14.64 5.04 -6.30
CA SER A 97 -14.70 6.32 -5.60
C SER A 97 -14.42 6.12 -4.10
N ILE A 98 -13.74 7.08 -3.49
CA ILE A 98 -13.36 7.08 -2.06
C ILE A 98 -13.86 8.39 -1.45
N GLU A 99 -14.59 8.30 -0.34
CA GLU A 99 -15.15 9.47 0.33
C GLU A 99 -14.08 10.23 1.12
N LYS A 100 -14.24 11.55 1.26
CA LYS A 100 -13.38 12.34 2.14
C LYS A 100 -13.32 11.74 3.56
N GLY A 101 -12.10 11.49 4.03
CA GLY A 101 -11.83 10.95 5.36
C GLY A 101 -11.87 9.42 5.44
N GLU A 102 -12.24 8.73 4.37
CA GLU A 102 -12.13 7.28 4.27
C GLU A 102 -10.65 6.86 4.24
N GLU A 103 -10.33 5.76 4.91
CA GLU A 103 -9.01 5.14 4.84
C GLU A 103 -8.84 4.40 3.52
N VAL A 104 -7.66 4.50 2.94
CA VAL A 104 -7.29 3.89 1.67
C VAL A 104 -6.50 2.62 1.96
N PHE A 105 -7.01 1.51 1.45
CA PHE A 105 -6.43 0.19 1.60
C PHE A 105 -6.01 -0.37 0.26
N ILE A 106 -4.96 -1.19 0.31
CA ILE A 106 -4.55 -2.05 -0.80
C ILE A 106 -4.70 -3.51 -0.37
N TYR A 107 -4.72 -4.41 -1.34
CA TYR A 107 -4.51 -5.82 -1.05
C TYR A 107 -3.01 -6.11 -0.98
N TYR A 108 -2.56 -6.83 0.04
CA TYR A 108 -1.15 -7.21 0.17
C TYR A 108 -0.87 -8.46 -0.66
N ASN A 109 -1.38 -9.60 -0.20
CA ASN A 109 -1.34 -10.89 -0.89
C ASN A 109 -2.26 -11.89 -0.15
N ASP A 110 -2.42 -13.07 -0.74
CA ASP A 110 -3.22 -14.15 -0.17
C ASP A 110 -2.60 -14.70 1.12
N ASP A 111 -1.27 -14.83 1.18
CA ASP A 111 -0.56 -15.33 2.38
C ASP A 111 -0.86 -14.48 3.63
N PHE A 112 -0.90 -13.15 3.49
CA PHE A 112 -1.21 -12.23 4.57
C PHE A 112 -2.70 -12.27 4.95
N GLU A 113 -3.60 -12.43 3.98
CA GLU A 113 -5.03 -12.60 4.24
C GLU A 113 -5.30 -13.91 4.99
N GLU A 114 -4.65 -15.01 4.60
CA GLU A 114 -4.70 -16.29 5.32
C GLU A 114 -4.13 -16.15 6.73
N PHE A 115 -2.97 -15.50 6.87
CA PHE A 115 -2.37 -15.20 8.18
C PHE A 115 -3.38 -14.50 9.08
N ILE A 116 -3.93 -13.34 8.69
CA ILE A 116 -4.85 -12.60 9.57
C ILE A 116 -6.16 -13.35 9.87
N GLN A 117 -6.63 -14.24 8.99
CA GLN A 117 -7.79 -15.09 9.26
C GLN A 117 -7.51 -16.10 10.38
N ASP A 118 -6.35 -16.74 10.36
CA ASP A 118 -5.93 -17.67 11.42
C ASP A 118 -5.77 -16.98 12.78
N TRP A 119 -5.39 -15.70 12.81
CA TRP A 119 -5.31 -14.90 14.04
C TRP A 119 -6.64 -14.32 14.51
N ALA A 120 -7.64 -14.19 13.63
CA ALA A 120 -8.95 -13.62 13.94
C ALA A 120 -9.92 -14.62 14.57
N GLU A 121 -9.60 -15.91 14.63
CA GLU A 121 -10.34 -16.90 15.41
C GLU A 121 -9.75 -17.08 16.82
N PRO A 122 -10.33 -16.46 17.86
CA PRO A 122 -10.10 -16.91 19.22
C PRO A 122 -10.89 -18.22 19.45
N THR A 123 -10.20 -19.24 19.95
CA THR A 123 -10.85 -20.32 20.72
C THR A 123 -11.59 -19.77 21.94
#